data_AF-A0A966IQ34-F1
#
_entry.id   AF-A0A966IQ34-F1
#
_cell.length_a   1.000
_cell.length_b   1.000
_cell.length_c   1.000
_cell.angle_alpha   90.00
_cell.angle_beta   90.00
_cell.angle_gamma   90.00
#
_symmetry.space_group_name_H-M   'P 1'
#
loop_
_entity.id
_entity.type
_entity.pdbx_description
1 polymer ?
#
loop_
_entity_poly.entity_id
_entity_poly.type
_entity_poly.pdbx_seq_one_letter_code
_entity_poly.pdbx_strand_id
1 'polypeptide(L)' 'VVTQGGLIGKVTKVKEDNEIEVEVSDGVKVRVVQNTIAQVLSKTEPAKDK' A
#
# COMPACT_ATOMS: atom_id res chain seq x y z
N VAL A 1 4.44 3.98 0.11
CA VAL A 1 4.73 2.78 -0.71
C VAL A 1 4.87 3.18 -2.16
N VAL A 2 5.70 2.46 -2.92
CA VAL A 2 5.91 2.62 -4.36
C VAL A 2 5.33 1.39 -5.06
N THR A 3 4.36 1.59 -5.95
CA THR A 3 3.84 0.50 -6.80
C THR A 3 4.61 0.41 -8.11
N GLN A 4 4.45 -0.69 -8.85
CA GLN A 4 5.28 -1.02 -10.03
C GLN A 4 5.19 -0.02 -11.22
N GLY A 5 4.33 1.01 -11.14
CA GLY A 5 4.23 2.09 -12.13
C GLY A 5 4.86 3.42 -11.69
N GLY A 6 5.64 3.45 -10.60
CA GLY A 6 6.20 4.70 -10.05
C GLY A 6 5.22 5.54 -9.23
N LEU A 7 4.04 5.00 -8.92
CA LEU A 7 3.07 5.65 -8.05
C LEU A 7 3.54 5.58 -6.59
N ILE A 8 3.53 6.73 -5.93
CA ILE A 8 3.85 6.87 -4.52
C ILE A 8 2.56 7.22 -3.78
N GLY A 9 2.25 6.46 -2.73
CA GLY A 9 1.10 6.74 -1.89
C GLY A 9 1.28 6.27 -0.45
N LYS A 10 0.39 6.70 0.42
CA LYS A 10 0.36 6.30 1.83
C LYS A 10 -0.57 5.12 2.02
N VAL A 11 -0.13 4.08 2.72
CA VAL A 11 -1.02 2.96 3.08
C VAL A 11 -1.97 3.43 4.18
N THR A 12 -3.27 3.34 3.92
CA THR A 12 -4.31 3.69 4.89
C THR A 12 -4.85 2.45 5.59
N LYS A 13 -4.93 1.33 4.88
CA LYS A 13 -5.45 0.06 5.43
C LYS A 13 -4.89 -1.15 4.70
N VAL A 14 -4.60 -2.20 5.44
CA VAL A 14 -4.24 -3.52 4.90
C VAL A 14 -5.48 -4.41 5.02
N LYS A 15 -5.79 -5.17 3.97
CA LYS A 15 -6.83 -6.19 4.00
C LYS A 15 -6.19 -7.58 3.92
N GLU A 16 -6.91 -8.57 4.42
CA GLU A 16 -6.49 -9.97 4.48
C GLU A 16 -6.46 -10.63 3.08
N ASP A 17 -7.17 -10.08 2.10
CA ASP A 17 -7.26 -10.59 0.72
C ASP A 17 -6.04 -10.27 -0.17
N ASN A 18 -4.87 -9.96 0.42
CA ASN A 18 -3.69 -9.45 -0.29
C ASN A 18 -3.93 -8.13 -1.04
N GLU A 19 -4.97 -7.38 -0.67
CA GLU A 19 -5.24 -6.03 -1.14
C GLU A 19 -4.85 -5.02 -0.07
N ILE A 20 -4.32 -3.87 -0.48
CA ILE A 20 -4.10 -2.74 0.40
C ILE A 20 -4.78 -1.50 -0.15
N GLU A 21 -5.28 -0.66 0.75
CA GLU A 21 -5.79 0.66 0.41
C GLU A 21 -4.66 1.68 0.54
N VAL A 22 -4.44 2.41 -0.55
CA VAL A 22 -3.41 3.41 -0.69
C VAL A 22 -4.07 4.73 -1.05
N GLU A 23 -3.74 5.76 -0.29
CA GLU A 23 -4.14 7.13 -0.56
C GLU A 23 -3.03 7.80 -1.36
N VAL A 24 -3.37 8.30 -2.55
CA VAL A 24 -2.44 8.93 -3.49
C VAL A 24 -2.58 10.44 -3.47
N SER A 25 -3.76 10.94 -3.11
CA SER A 25 -4.07 12.37 -2.97
C SER A 25 -5.24 12.56 -2.00
N ASP A 26 -5.45 13.79 -1.53
CA ASP A 26 -6.51 14.11 -0.59
C ASP A 26 -7.89 13.69 -1.13
N GLY A 27 -8.58 12.82 -0.41
CA GLY A 27 -9.86 12.23 -0.83
C GLY A 27 -9.79 11.12 -1.87
N VAL A 28 -8.60 10.79 -2.42
CA VAL A 28 -8.42 9.76 -3.44
C VAL A 28 -7.76 8.51 -2.85
N LYS A 29 -8.59 7.49 -2.64
CA LYS A 29 -8.19 6.17 -2.16
C LYS A 29 -8.29 5.15 -3.27
N VAL A 30 -7.23 4.40 -3.48
CA VAL A 30 -7.15 3.33 -4.47
C VAL A 30 -6.78 2.03 -3.78
N ARG A 31 -7.35 0.93 -4.27
CA ARG A 31 -6.96 -0.41 -3.84
C ARG A 31 -5.92 -0.94 -4.79
N VAL A 32 -4.84 -1.46 -4.23
CA VAL A 32 -3.78 -2.09 -4.99
C VAL A 32 -3.47 -3.45 -4.39
N VAL A 33 -3.18 -4.41 -5.26
CA VAL A 33 -2.77 -5.74 -4.84
C VAL A 33 -1.35 -5.64 -4.28
N GLN A 34 -1.11 -6.26 -3.12
CA GLN A 34 0.16 -6.22 -2.42
C GLN A 34 1.33 -6.71 -3.29
N ASN A 35 1.07 -7.69 -4.16
CA ASN A 35 2.06 -8.24 -5.08
C ASN A 35 2.58 -7.21 -6.12
N THR A 36 1.89 -6.08 -6.30
CA THR A 36 2.28 -5.01 -7.23
C THR A 36 3.11 -3.91 -6.55
N ILE A 37 3.40 -4.04 -5.25
CA ILE A 37 4.24 -3.08 -4.51
C ILE A 37 5.70 -3.39 -4.78
N ALA A 38 6.41 -2.44 -5.38
CA ALA A 38 7.83 -2.58 -5.70
C ALA A 38 8.71 -2.27 -4.49
N GLN A 39 8.40 -1.21 -3.73
CA GLN A 39 9.23 -0.76 -2.62
C GLN A 39 8.40 -0.12 -1.50
N VAL A 40 8.76 -0.42 -0.25
CA VAL A 40 8.16 0.19 0.95
C VAL A 40 9.11 1.26 1.49
N LEU A 41 8.78 2.53 1.23
CA LEU A 41 9.60 3.69 1.62
C LEU A 41 9.41 4.14 3.09
N SER A 42 8.92 3.29 3.99
CA SER A 42 8.83 3.64 5.42
C SER A 42 9.07 2.43 6.32
N LYS A 43 9.97 2.62 7.28
CA LYS A 43 10.18 1.72 8.42
C LYS A 43 8.93 1.72 9.31
N THR A 44 7.96 0.89 8.98
CA THR A 44 7.16 0.18 9.98
C THR A 44 7.04 -1.22 9.43
N GLU A 45 7.56 -2.17 10.19
CA GLU A 45 7.50 -3.60 9.94
C GLU A 45 6.10 -3.98 9.42
N PRO A 46 5.97 -4.96 8.51
CA PRO A 46 4.66 -5.46 8.13
C PRO A 46 3.96 -5.83 9.44
N ALA A 47 2.79 -5.22 9.70
CA ALA A 47 1.95 -5.65 10.79
C ALA A 47 1.74 -7.14 10.59
N LYS A 48 2.40 -7.95 11.43
CA LYS A 48 2.32 -9.40 11.37
C LYS A 48 0.87 -9.76 11.63
N ASP A 49 0.17 -10.10 10.56
CA ASP A 49 -1.04 -10.88 10.63
C ASP A 49 -0.72 -12.21 11.34
N LYS A 50 -1.57 -12.55 12.29
CA LYS A 50 -1.58 -13.84 12.97
C LYS A 50 -2.67 -14.69 12.34
#